data_AF-A0A847W6N5-F1
#
_entry.id   AF-A0A847W6N5-F1
#
_cell.length_a   1.000
_cell.length_b   1.000
_cell.length_c   1.000
_cell.angle_alpha   90.00
_cell.angle_beta   90.00
_cell.angle_gamma   90.00
#
_symmetry.space_group_name_H-M   'P 1'
#
loop_
_entity.id
_entity.type
_entity.pdbx_description
1 polymer ?
#
loop_
_entity_poly.entity_id
_entity_poly.type
_entity_poly.pdbx_seq_one_letter_code
_entity_poly.pdbx_strand_id
1 'polypeptide(L)' 'MPELIIDQNFISILFKAFFVIGAFFYLIYSGVVAKQIVVMKKTLITGFSNIITLIGLINLIMAALLLFAFILFL' A
#
# COMPACT_ATOMS: atom_id res chain seq x y z
N MET A 1 30.12 29.59 -1.35
CA MET A 1 28.75 29.08 -1.53
C MET A 1 28.34 28.47 -0.21
N PRO A 2 27.16 28.76 0.37
CA PRO A 2 26.76 28.10 1.61
C PRO A 2 26.59 26.60 1.30
N GLU A 3 27.40 25.77 1.96
CA GLU A 3 27.21 24.33 1.94
C GLU A 3 25.93 24.02 2.73
N LEU A 4 24.89 23.58 2.03
CA LEU A 4 23.71 23.00 2.65
C LEU A 4 24.14 21.70 3.33
N ILE A 5 24.52 21.80 4.60
CA ILE A 5 24.74 20.64 5.46
C ILE A 5 23.35 20.08 5.76
N ILE A 6 22.88 19.16 4.92
CA ILE A 6 21.61 18.47 5.18
C ILE A 6 21.83 17.50 6.33
N ASP A 7 21.12 17.73 7.43
CA ASP A 7 21.15 16.83 8.59
C ASP A 7 20.63 15.44 8.19
N GLN A 8 21.43 14.41 8.50
CA GLN A 8 21.07 13.01 8.28
C GLN A 8 19.77 12.64 9.02
N ASN A 9 19.50 13.26 10.18
CA ASN A 9 18.25 13.08 10.91
C ASN A 9 17.05 13.64 10.15
N PHE A 10 17.23 14.81 9.51
CA PHE A 10 16.19 15.41 8.68
C PHE A 10 15.85 14.51 7.49
N ILE A 11 16.87 13.99 6.79
CA ILE A 11 16.67 13.04 5.68
C ILE A 11 15.94 11.78 6.15
N SER A 12 16.34 11.23 7.30
CA SER A 12 15.71 10.04 7.88
C SER A 12 14.22 10.25 8.16
N ILE A 13 13.86 11.35 8.82
CA ILE A 13 12.46 11.69 9.12
C ILE A 13 11.66 11.92 7.83
N LEU A 14 12.26 12.62 6.86
CA LEU A 14 11.62 12.89 5.58
C LEU A 14 11.27 11.59 4.84
N PHE A 15 12.22 10.64 4.77
CA PHE A 15 11.96 9.33 4.16
C PHE A 15 10.89 8.54 4.91
N LYS A 16 10.93 8.52 6.25
CA LYS A 16 9.89 7.85 7.05
C LYS A 16 8.51 8.37 6.70
N ALA A 17 8.36 9.70 6.65
CA ALA A 17 7.09 10.33 6.27
C ALA A 17 6.65 9.92 4.85
N PHE A 18 7.55 9.94 3.87
CA PHE A 18 7.24 9.51 2.50
C PHE A 18 6.81 8.05 2.42
N PHE A 19 7.48 7.14 3.14
CA PHE A 19 7.12 5.72 3.15
C PHE A 19 5.76 5.47 3.82
N VAL A 20 5.48 6.12 4.95
CA VAL A 20 4.18 6.01 5.62
C VAL A 20 3.05 6.54 4.72
N ILE A 21 3.24 7.72 4.12
CA ILE A 21 2.26 8.31 3.20
C ILE A 21 2.07 7.43 1.96
N GLY A 22 3.16 6.92 1.39
CA GLY A 22 3.14 6.02 0.24
C GLY A 22 2.38 4.72 0.54
N ALA A 23 2.64 4.08 1.69
CA ALA A 23 1.93 2.88 2.10
C ALA A 23 0.46 3.15 2.39
N PHE A 24 0.10 4.32 2.92
CA PHE A 24 -1.28 4.71 3.10
C PHE A 24 -2.02 4.82 1.76
N PHE A 25 -1.43 5.47 0.76
CA PHE A 25 -2.01 5.50 -0.59
C PHE A 25 -2.07 4.12 -1.24
N TYR A 26 -1.06 3.27 -1.02
CA TYR A 26 -1.09 1.89 -1.50
C TYR A 26 -2.22 1.05 -0.86
N LEU A 27 -2.50 1.25 0.44
CA LEU A 27 -3.63 0.63 1.11
C LEU A 27 -4.97 1.06 0.50
N ILE A 28 -5.16 2.36 0.26
CA ILE A 28 -6.35 2.88 -0.42
C ILE A 28 -6.49 2.23 -1.80
N TYR A 29 -5.41 2.24 -2.59
CA TYR A 29 -5.37 1.63 -3.92
C TYR A 29 -5.76 0.14 -3.86
N SER A 30 -5.18 -0.63 -2.94
CA SER A 30 -5.53 -2.04 -2.78
C SER A 30 -6.99 -2.25 -2.39
N GLY A 31 -7.57 -1.35 -1.59
CA GLY A 31 -9.00 -1.37 -1.26
C GLY A 31 -9.88 -1.17 -2.49
N VAL A 32 -9.51 -0.23 -3.37
CA VAL A 32 -10.18 0.00 -4.66
C VAL A 32 -10.11 -1.24 -5.54
N VAL A 33 -8.93 -1.85 -5.68
CA VAL A 33 -8.74 -3.09 -6.46
C VAL A 33 -9.61 -4.23 -5.92
N ALA A 34 -9.65 -4.42 -4.60
CA ALA A 34 -10.49 -5.44 -3.98
C ALA A 34 -11.99 -5.23 -4.31
N LYS A 35 -12.47 -3.98 -4.30
CA LYS A 35 -13.84 -3.65 -4.72
C LYS A 35 -14.08 -3.91 -6.21
N GLN A 36 -13.11 -3.59 -7.06
CA GLN A 36 -13.18 -3.87 -8.49
C GLN A 36 -13.29 -5.36 -8.76
N ILE A 37 -12.54 -6.20 -8.05
CA ILE A 37 -12.65 -7.67 -8.18
C ILE A 37 -14.06 -8.16 -7.84
N VAL A 38 -14.70 -7.62 -6.80
CA VAL A 38 -16.09 -7.98 -6.46
C VAL A 38 -17.08 -7.54 -7.53
N VAL A 39 -16.91 -6.35 -8.12
CA VAL A 39 -17.75 -5.88 -9.23
C VAL A 39 -17.53 -6.76 -10.46
N MET A 40 -16.29 -7.05 -10.81
CA MET A 40 -15.93 -7.91 -11.95
C MET A 40 -16.47 -9.33 -11.79
N LYS A 41 -16.49 -9.88 -10.57
CA LYS A 41 -17.09 -11.19 -10.30
C LYS A 41 -18.58 -11.25 -10.64
N LYS A 42 -19.29 -10.12 -10.55
CA LYS A 42 -20.73 -10.03 -10.89
C LYS A 42 -20.98 -9.86 -12.40
N THR A 43 -19.99 -9.39 -13.15
CA THR A 43 -20.14 -9.08 -14.59
C THR A 43 -19.45 -10.08 -15.50
N LEU A 44 -18.36 -10.70 -15.04
CA LEU A 44 -17.57 -11.68 -15.77
C LEU A 44 -17.69 -13.04 -15.09
N ILE A 45 -18.46 -13.95 -15.71
CA ILE A 45 -18.53 -15.35 -15.28
C ILE A 45 -17.20 -16.02 -15.68
N THR A 46 -16.27 -16.08 -14.74
CA THR A 46 -14.95 -16.72 -14.93
C THR A 46 -14.72 -17.77 -13.85
N GLY A 47 -14.28 -18.97 -14.26
CA GLY A 47 -13.98 -20.08 -13.33
C GLY A 47 -12.91 -19.75 -12.29
N PHE A 48 -12.08 -18.74 -12.56
CA PHE A 48 -11.01 -18.26 -11.68
C PHE A 48 -11.45 -17.17 -10.68
N SER A 49 -12.73 -16.76 -10.68
CA SER A 49 -13.20 -15.63 -9.86
C SER A 49 -12.88 -15.76 -8.36
N ASN A 50 -12.92 -16.97 -7.81
CA ASN A 50 -12.59 -17.21 -6.40
C ASN A 50 -11.09 -17.05 -6.11
N ILE A 51 -10.22 -17.50 -7.01
CA ILE A 51 -8.75 -17.36 -6.86
C ILE A 51 -8.36 -15.88 -6.96
N ILE A 52 -8.92 -15.14 -7.93
CA ILE A 52 -8.67 -13.71 -8.09
C ILE A 52 -9.13 -12.94 -6.84
N THR A 53 -10.28 -13.31 -6.27
CA THR A 53 -10.77 -12.72 -5.01
C THR A 53 -9.82 -12.99 -3.85
N LEU A 54 -9.30 -14.21 -3.73
CA LEU A 54 -8.33 -14.58 -2.69
C LEU A 54 -7.03 -13.78 -2.83
N ILE A 55 -6.49 -13.65 -4.05
CA ILE A 55 -5.28 -12.85 -4.31
C ILE A 55 -5.52 -11.38 -3.95
N GLY A 56 -6.67 -10.82 -4.31
CA GLY A 56 -7.04 -9.45 -3.94
C GLY A 56 -7.13 -9.23 -2.42
N LEU A 57 -7.65 -10.22 -1.68
CA LEU A 57 -7.69 -10.18 -0.22
C LEU A 57 -6.28 -10.22 0.39
N ILE A 58 -5.43 -11.14 -0.09
CA ILE A 58 -4.04 -11.24 0.36
C ILE A 58 -3.30 -9.92 0.11
N ASN A 59 -3.47 -9.32 -1.08
CA ASN A 59 -2.88 -8.03 -1.40
C ASN A 59 -3.33 -6.92 -0.44
N LEU A 60 -4.62 -6.89 -0.09
CA LEU A 60 -5.16 -5.92 0.88
C LEU A 60 -4.57 -6.11 2.28
N ILE A 61 -4.45 -7.36 2.75
CA ILE A 61 -3.83 -7.68 4.03
C ILE A 61 -2.36 -7.24 4.02
N MET A 62 -1.62 -7.54 2.95
CA MET A 62 -0.21 -7.14 2.81
C MET A 62 -0.05 -5.61 2.81
N ALA A 63 -0.94 -4.87 2.14
CA ALA A 63 -0.92 -3.41 2.15
C ALA A 63 -1.16 -2.84 3.56
N ALA A 64 -2.07 -3.44 4.33
CA ALA A 64 -2.32 -3.04 5.71
C ALA A 64 -1.12 -3.35 6.61
N LEU A 65 -0.54 -4.55 6.50
CA LEU A 65 0.65 -4.94 7.23
C LEU A 65 1.84 -4.04 6.91
N LEU A 66 2.03 -3.67 5.64
CA LEU A 66 3.09 -2.75 5.22
C LEU A 66 2.93 -1.37 5.85
N LEU A 67 1.70 -0.83 5.89
CA LEU A 67 1.43 0.44 6.56
C LEU A 67 1.75 0.35 8.05
N PHE A 68 1.30 -0.69 8.75
CA PHE A 68 1.64 -0.90 10.16
C PHE A 68 3.14 -1.06 10.36
N ALA A 69 3.84 -1.76 9.47
CA ALA A 69 5.28 -1.94 9.55
C ALA A 69 6.01 -0.59 9.46
N PHE A 70 5.61 0.30 8.55
CA PHE A 70 6.20 1.63 8.45
C PHE A 70 5.82 2.57 9.59
N ILE A 71 4.63 2.43 10.19
CA ILE A 71 4.26 3.22 11.36
C ILE A 71 5.04 2.79 12.61
N LEU A 72 5.25 1.49 12.80
CA LEU A 72 5.81 0.94 14.03
C LEU A 72 7.33 0.80 14.03
N PHE A 73 7.94 0.49 12.89
CA PHE A 73 9.35 0.10 12.81
C PHE A 73 10.23 1.01 11.96
N LEU A 74 9.63 1.84 11.10
CA LEU A 74 10.39 2.80 10.30
C LEU A 74 10.48 4.12 11.03
#